data_AF-A0A4E0RXM7-F1
#
_entry.id   AF-A0A4E0RXM7-F1
#
_cell.length_a   1.000
_cell.length_b   1.000
_cell.length_c   1.000
_cell.angle_alpha   90.00
_cell.angle_beta   90.00
_cell.angle_gamma   90.00
#
_symmetry.space_group_name_H-M   'P 1'
#
loop_
_entity.id
_entity.type
_entity.pdbx_description
1 polymer ?
#
loop_
_entity_poly.entity_id
_entity_poly.type
_entity_poly.pdbx_seq_one_letter_code
_entity_poly.pdbx_strand_id
1 'polypeptide(L)'
;MSKQSGFPKYLLNKISVISEQLMKSCLELNVTSSNACEIFEELYNCTEKLIHLQKKYCSLRKLETVEADRESVLKHLCTIQNDVFEHQVVIKKFGLHGFGLSAEASLEPSSFHRTLLPLEWKMLLLASVYCQKCWTGRSRVGTIIYASALPDTYLTFMYMTPGDLKQLKGSPVLTMAVSNYQSICRQYAYFFNRFEALRLPIFRRFCFEDFRWAVSTVMSRNNLIPTGAGLRPKMCLIPIWDMINHKSHHMTTDFDPDTNELIFYAMESCIPGDEIFMDYGKRTNAEFFLFSGFVPTYNPHNRVTVSLAISKSDTLSDARHKLLEVVGLTSPLQSAVSLDPTSLKELIAFARVFVMTKDQLEHHLSHPDSATEIVRNSIVNRTLENDLKAVDFLIKRFGLLIVMYGPSPEENGEQHVQFTIMEQNCARLKQQEIAILRSCIAALNAMTAEPSDPAVILDGLSITDAQCNLTPLSSSSEAETRYATSQSS
;
A
#
# COMPACT_ATOMS: atom_id res chain seq x y z
N MET A 1 14.47 35.00 20.42
CA MET A 1 14.53 33.84 19.50
C MET A 1 15.20 34.28 18.20
N SER A 2 16.34 33.70 17.84
CA SER A 2 17.10 34.10 16.65
C SER A 2 16.26 33.88 15.38
N LYS A 3 16.37 34.81 14.41
CA LYS A 3 15.85 34.63 13.05
C LYS A 3 16.52 33.38 12.47
N GLN A 4 15.90 32.20 12.57
CA GLN A 4 16.43 30.99 11.96
C GLN A 4 16.48 31.21 10.44
N SER A 5 17.68 31.41 9.89
CA SER A 5 17.90 31.56 8.46
C SER A 5 17.50 30.28 7.73
N GLY A 6 16.76 30.38 6.63
CA GLY A 6 16.57 29.25 5.71
C GLY A 6 17.90 28.81 5.07
N PHE A 7 17.84 27.91 4.09
CA PHE A 7 19.00 27.41 3.37
C PHE A 7 19.92 28.56 2.92
N PRO A 8 21.22 28.56 3.30
CA PRO A 8 22.18 29.53 2.80
C PRO A 8 22.41 29.31 1.30
N LYS A 9 22.86 30.36 0.59
CA LYS A 9 23.01 30.33 -0.88
C LYS A 9 23.85 29.14 -1.38
N TYR A 10 24.96 28.83 -0.71
CA TYR A 10 25.81 27.69 -1.11
C TYR A 10 25.08 26.35 -1.01
N LEU A 11 24.18 26.19 -0.03
CA LEU A 11 23.40 24.98 0.18
C LEU A 11 22.27 24.89 -0.84
N LEU A 12 21.59 26.01 -1.12
CA LEU A 12 20.58 26.11 -2.18
C LEU A 12 21.15 25.64 -3.52
N ASN A 13 22.33 26.13 -3.91
CA ASN A 13 22.96 25.70 -5.16
C ASN A 13 23.16 24.17 -5.23
N LYS A 14 23.59 23.54 -4.12
CA LYS A 14 23.75 22.07 -4.07
C LYS A 14 22.41 21.34 -4.16
N ILE A 15 21.39 21.84 -3.47
CA ILE A 15 20.04 21.27 -3.49
C ILE A 15 19.45 21.39 -4.90
N SER A 16 19.57 22.56 -5.54
CA SER A 16 19.07 22.79 -6.91
C SER A 16 19.69 21.81 -7.91
N VAL A 17 20.99 21.58 -7.86
CA VAL A 17 21.67 20.60 -8.73
C VAL A 17 21.09 19.18 -8.56
N ILE A 18 20.87 18.75 -7.32
CA ILE A 18 20.29 17.41 -7.05
C ILE A 18 18.82 17.37 -7.46
N SER A 19 18.06 18.46 -7.25
CA SER A 19 16.65 18.57 -7.67
C SER A 19 16.52 18.50 -9.20
N GLU A 20 17.41 19.15 -9.94
CA GLU A 20 17.48 19.06 -11.41
C GLU A 20 17.83 17.65 -11.87
N GLN A 21 18.81 17.00 -11.24
CA GLN A 21 19.14 15.60 -11.53
C GLN A 21 17.93 14.69 -11.26
N LEU A 22 17.27 14.84 -10.12
CA LEU A 22 16.09 14.05 -9.75
C LEU A 22 14.96 14.24 -10.77
N MET A 23 14.69 15.48 -11.18
CA MET A 23 13.68 15.79 -12.20
C MET A 23 14.02 15.13 -13.54
N LYS A 24 15.28 15.20 -13.96
CA LYS A 24 15.75 14.59 -15.20
C LYS A 24 15.54 13.07 -15.18
N SER A 25 16.02 12.39 -14.14
CA SER A 25 15.84 10.94 -13.98
C SER A 25 14.36 10.54 -13.97
N CYS A 26 13.50 11.33 -13.31
CA CYS A 26 12.06 11.10 -13.29
C CYS A 26 11.34 11.30 -14.63
N LEU A 27 11.92 12.04 -15.59
CA LEU A 27 11.33 12.31 -16.90
C LEU A 27 11.87 11.38 -17.99
N GLU A 28 13.12 10.93 -17.87
CA GLU A 28 13.80 10.15 -18.90
C GLU A 28 13.68 8.63 -18.67
N LEU A 29 13.53 8.18 -17.42
CA LEU A 29 13.53 6.76 -17.08
C LEU A 29 12.09 6.20 -17.03
N ASN A 30 11.85 5.12 -17.77
CA ASN A 30 10.61 4.35 -17.68
C ASN A 30 10.80 3.11 -16.82
N VAL A 31 9.97 2.97 -15.79
CA VAL A 31 10.01 1.85 -14.85
C VAL A 31 9.45 0.58 -15.51
N THR A 32 10.25 -0.48 -15.52
CA THR A 32 9.89 -1.82 -15.96
C THR A 32 10.31 -2.85 -14.91
N SER A 33 9.84 -4.08 -15.02
CA SER A 33 10.24 -5.16 -14.10
C SER A 33 11.74 -5.48 -14.14
N SER A 34 12.44 -5.17 -15.25
CA SER A 34 13.86 -5.45 -15.40
C SER A 34 14.77 -4.37 -14.85
N ASN A 35 14.32 -3.11 -14.80
CA ASN A 35 15.15 -1.96 -14.38
C ASN A 35 14.65 -1.27 -13.10
N ALA A 36 13.53 -1.72 -12.51
CA ALA A 36 12.91 -1.08 -11.35
C ALA A 36 13.90 -0.88 -10.18
N CYS A 37 14.69 -1.90 -9.84
CA CYS A 37 15.66 -1.78 -8.75
C CYS A 37 16.77 -0.75 -9.04
N GLU A 38 17.26 -0.69 -10.27
CA GLU A 38 18.32 0.25 -10.69
C GLU A 38 17.80 1.70 -10.66
N ILE A 39 16.61 1.93 -11.22
CA ILE A 39 15.95 3.24 -11.17
C ILE A 39 15.70 3.65 -9.73
N PHE A 40 15.23 2.74 -8.88
CA PHE A 40 15.01 3.04 -7.47
C PHE A 40 16.31 3.41 -6.77
N GLU A 41 17.40 2.65 -6.96
CA GLU A 41 18.70 2.97 -6.38
C GLU A 41 19.20 4.36 -6.80
N GLU A 42 19.03 4.75 -8.07
CA GLU A 42 19.38 6.09 -8.55
C GLU A 42 18.59 7.20 -7.84
N LEU A 43 17.27 7.05 -7.79
CA LEU A 43 16.38 8.03 -7.15
C LEU A 43 16.64 8.09 -5.64
N TYR A 44 16.75 6.94 -4.98
CA TYR A 44 17.05 6.81 -3.55
C TYR A 44 18.35 7.51 -3.18
N ASN A 45 19.41 7.33 -3.98
CA ASN A 45 20.69 8.01 -3.76
C ASN A 45 20.56 9.54 -3.86
N CYS A 46 19.75 10.04 -4.78
CA CYS A 46 19.49 11.48 -4.90
C CYS A 46 18.72 12.02 -3.68
N THR A 47 17.67 11.31 -3.26
CA THR A 47 16.85 11.71 -2.12
C THR A 47 17.60 11.63 -0.80
N GLU A 48 18.44 10.62 -0.58
CA GLU A 48 19.28 10.53 0.63
C GLU A 48 20.31 11.65 0.68
N LYS A 49 20.89 12.06 -0.47
CA LYS A 49 21.75 13.26 -0.54
C LYS A 49 20.98 14.53 -0.17
N LEU A 50 19.74 14.68 -0.63
CA LEU A 50 18.88 15.81 -0.25
C LEU A 50 18.61 15.80 1.26
N ILE A 51 18.20 14.66 1.82
CA ILE A 51 17.95 14.49 3.25
C ILE A 51 19.20 14.84 4.07
N HIS A 52 20.37 14.33 3.69
CA HIS A 52 21.63 14.63 4.36
C HIS A 52 21.96 16.12 4.35
N LEU A 53 21.86 16.79 3.19
CA LEU A 53 22.14 18.21 3.03
C LEU A 53 21.14 19.09 3.81
N GLN A 54 19.89 18.66 3.89
CA GLN A 54 18.78 19.41 4.49
C GLN A 54 18.58 19.11 5.98
N LYS A 55 19.24 18.09 6.54
CA LYS A 55 19.05 17.58 7.91
C LYS A 55 18.92 18.64 8.99
N LYS A 56 19.74 19.70 8.98
CA LYS A 56 19.71 20.78 9.99
C LYS A 56 18.49 21.72 9.89
N TYR A 57 17.77 21.66 8.78
CA TYR A 57 16.61 22.51 8.46
C TYR A 57 15.32 21.70 8.39
N CYS A 58 15.40 20.37 8.45
CA CYS A 58 14.23 19.49 8.49
C CYS A 58 13.43 19.77 9.77
N SER A 59 12.11 19.90 9.62
CA SER A 59 11.23 20.19 10.74
C SER A 59 10.98 18.94 11.60
N LEU A 60 10.96 17.74 11.00
CA LEU A 60 10.75 16.45 11.68
C LEU A 60 11.77 16.14 12.78
N ARG A 61 13.02 16.51 12.58
CA ARG A 61 14.09 16.28 13.57
C ARG A 61 13.97 17.16 14.82
N LYS A 62 13.07 18.15 14.81
CA LYS A 62 12.68 18.89 16.02
C LYS A 62 11.65 18.13 16.87
N LEU A 63 11.01 17.10 16.32
CA LEU A 63 10.08 16.20 17.03
C LEU A 63 10.78 14.94 17.56
N GLU A 64 11.86 14.47 16.94
CA GLU A 64 12.63 13.30 17.44
C GLU A 64 13.13 13.48 18.89
N THR A 65 13.34 14.72 19.35
CA THR A 65 13.72 15.02 20.74
C THR A 65 12.56 14.90 21.75
N VAL A 66 11.39 14.40 21.33
CA VAL A 66 10.10 14.57 22.00
C VAL A 66 9.35 13.22 22.14
N GLU A 67 10.01 12.07 21.95
CA GLU A 67 9.34 10.75 21.97
C GLU A 67 8.61 10.47 23.30
N ALA A 68 9.20 10.86 24.44
CA ALA A 68 8.57 10.81 25.77
C ALA A 68 7.33 11.73 25.91
N ASP A 69 7.13 12.65 24.97
CA ASP A 69 6.00 13.57 24.91
C ASP A 69 4.98 13.15 23.84
N ARG A 70 5.23 12.22 22.92
CA ARG A 70 4.21 11.81 21.94
C ARG A 70 3.02 11.09 22.57
N GLU A 71 3.25 10.16 23.49
CA GLU A 71 2.16 9.51 24.25
C GLU A 71 1.40 10.55 25.10
N SER A 72 2.12 11.52 25.68
CA SER A 72 1.52 12.64 26.42
C SER A 72 0.65 13.52 25.52
N VAL A 73 1.13 13.84 24.32
CA VAL A 73 0.42 14.59 23.29
C VAL A 73 -0.81 13.82 22.81
N LEU A 74 -0.72 12.51 22.63
CA LEU A 74 -1.87 11.65 22.28
C LEU A 74 -2.92 11.65 23.39
N LYS A 75 -2.50 11.49 24.65
CA LYS A 75 -3.38 11.59 25.83
C LYS A 75 -4.03 12.97 25.94
N HIS A 76 -3.27 14.03 25.68
CA HIS A 76 -3.76 15.40 25.67
C HIS A 76 -4.76 15.65 24.53
N LEU A 77 -4.46 15.16 23.31
CA LEU A 77 -5.36 15.22 22.18
C LEU A 77 -6.67 14.49 22.49
N CYS A 78 -6.60 13.29 23.06
CA CYS A 78 -7.75 12.51 23.49
C CYS A 78 -8.57 13.26 24.56
N THR A 79 -7.92 13.95 25.49
CA THR A 79 -8.60 14.74 26.53
C THR A 79 -9.32 15.96 25.96
N ILE A 80 -8.70 16.70 25.04
CA ILE A 80 -9.32 17.86 24.37
C ILE A 80 -10.47 17.43 23.46
N GLN A 81 -10.40 16.20 22.93
CA GLN A 81 -11.38 15.64 22.03
C GLN A 81 -12.25 14.58 22.70
N ASN A 82 -12.36 14.55 24.04
CA ASN A 82 -13.08 13.48 24.73
C ASN A 82 -14.59 13.52 24.44
N ASP A 83 -15.13 14.71 24.18
CA ASP A 83 -16.54 14.91 23.79
C ASP A 83 -16.82 14.50 22.34
N VAL A 84 -15.79 14.07 21.60
CA VAL A 84 -15.94 13.61 20.21
C VAL A 84 -16.65 12.28 20.18
N PHE A 85 -16.37 11.37 21.11
CA PHE A 85 -17.01 10.05 21.21
C PHE A 85 -18.08 10.06 22.30
N GLU A 86 -19.21 9.39 22.04
CA GLU A 86 -20.27 9.24 23.04
C GLU A 86 -19.83 8.41 24.26
N HIS A 87 -18.85 7.52 24.07
CA HIS A 87 -18.28 6.66 25.11
C HIS A 87 -16.80 7.01 25.33
N GLN A 88 -16.31 6.85 26.56
CA GLN A 88 -14.90 7.09 26.86
C GLN A 88 -14.01 6.10 26.11
N VAL A 89 -13.04 6.64 25.37
CA VAL A 89 -11.98 5.90 24.69
C VAL A 89 -10.64 6.45 25.14
N VAL A 90 -9.60 5.62 25.08
CA VAL A 90 -8.23 6.05 25.34
C VAL A 90 -7.28 5.52 24.28
N ILE A 91 -6.20 6.25 24.03
CA ILE A 91 -5.16 5.82 23.10
C ILE A 91 -4.16 4.93 23.84
N LYS A 92 -3.96 3.70 23.35
CA LYS A 92 -2.98 2.73 23.87
C LYS A 92 -2.09 2.21 22.75
N LYS A 93 -0.98 1.58 23.08
CA LYS A 93 -0.09 0.90 22.13
C LYS A 93 -0.41 -0.60 22.11
N PHE A 94 -0.70 -1.13 20.92
CA PHE A 94 -1.08 -2.53 20.67
C PHE A 94 -0.05 -3.19 19.75
N GLY A 95 0.82 -4.04 20.32
CA GLY A 95 1.73 -4.93 19.59
C GLY A 95 2.27 -4.36 18.27
N LEU A 96 1.94 -5.05 17.16
CA LEU A 96 2.33 -4.68 15.80
C LEU A 96 1.47 -3.58 15.17
N HIS A 97 0.28 -3.29 15.70
CA HIS A 97 -0.60 -2.22 15.20
C HIS A 97 -0.09 -0.83 15.59
N GLY A 98 0.73 -0.73 16.64
CA GLY A 98 1.21 0.55 17.15
C GLY A 98 0.15 1.25 18.00
N PHE A 99 0.00 2.57 17.91
CA PHE A 99 -1.03 3.27 18.67
C PHE A 99 -2.42 3.05 18.08
N GLY A 100 -3.40 2.74 18.92
CA GLY A 100 -4.80 2.49 18.56
C GLY A 100 -5.77 3.05 19.61
N LEU A 101 -7.07 3.01 19.31
CA LEU A 101 -8.12 3.32 20.29
C LEU A 101 -8.48 2.09 21.12
N SER A 102 -8.61 2.28 22.42
CA SER A 102 -9.04 1.26 23.38
C SER A 102 -10.40 1.65 23.97
N ALA A 103 -11.30 0.69 24.06
CA ALA A 103 -12.58 0.87 24.75
C ALA A 103 -12.35 0.96 26.28
N GLU A 104 -12.99 1.93 26.95
CA GLU A 104 -13.01 2.00 28.44
C GLU A 104 -14.36 1.54 29.02
N ALA A 105 -15.35 1.30 28.17
CA ALA A 105 -16.65 0.73 28.51
C ALA A 105 -16.99 -0.38 27.51
N SER A 106 -17.94 -1.26 27.87
CA SER A 106 -18.45 -2.24 26.94
C SER A 106 -19.16 -1.55 25.77
N LEU A 107 -18.82 -1.93 24.54
CA LEU A 107 -19.45 -1.47 23.32
C LEU A 107 -20.18 -2.64 22.68
N GLU A 108 -21.42 -2.44 22.25
CA GLU A 108 -22.15 -3.43 21.46
C GLU A 108 -21.94 -3.19 19.95
N PRO A 109 -22.07 -4.21 19.08
CA PRO A 109 -21.97 -4.02 17.65
C PRO A 109 -23.05 -3.03 17.19
N SER A 110 -22.71 -2.17 16.23
CA SER A 110 -23.58 -1.07 15.79
C SER A 110 -23.88 -0.02 16.87
N SER A 111 -23.22 -0.06 18.04
CA SER A 111 -23.27 1.08 18.95
C SER A 111 -22.67 2.29 18.26
N PHE A 112 -23.39 3.40 18.38
CA PHE A 112 -23.18 4.59 17.61
C PHE A 112 -22.19 5.51 18.32
N HIS A 113 -21.19 5.96 17.56
CA HIS A 113 -20.20 6.91 18.02
C HIS A 113 -20.16 8.07 17.02
N ARG A 114 -20.66 9.24 17.41
CA ARG A 114 -20.40 10.45 16.64
C ARG A 114 -18.92 10.78 16.73
N THR A 115 -18.44 11.59 15.80
CA THR A 115 -17.14 12.25 15.87
C THR A 115 -17.27 13.63 15.22
N LEU A 116 -16.88 14.67 15.96
CA LEU A 116 -16.94 16.05 15.48
C LEU A 116 -15.91 16.35 14.37
N LEU A 117 -16.43 17.03 13.36
CA LEU A 117 -15.85 17.80 12.25
C LEU A 117 -14.46 17.36 11.67
N PRO A 118 -14.41 17.01 10.37
CA PRO A 118 -13.16 16.68 9.68
C PRO A 118 -12.25 17.90 9.47
N LEU A 119 -10.93 17.70 9.45
CA LEU A 119 -9.99 18.72 8.99
C LEU A 119 -9.71 18.52 7.50
N GLU A 120 -10.04 19.53 6.69
CA GLU A 120 -9.69 19.53 5.26
C GLU A 120 -8.18 19.73 5.08
N TRP A 121 -7.53 18.85 4.31
CA TRP A 121 -6.10 18.96 4.05
C TRP A 121 -5.77 18.82 2.57
N LYS A 122 -4.91 19.73 2.11
CA LYS A 122 -4.16 19.57 0.86
C LYS A 122 -2.77 19.07 1.25
N MET A 123 -2.19 18.10 0.55
CA MET A 123 -0.84 17.56 0.84
C MET A 123 0.21 18.67 1.04
N LEU A 124 0.20 19.68 0.17
CA LEU A 124 1.07 20.85 0.27
C LEU A 124 0.79 21.71 1.50
N LEU A 125 -0.48 21.79 1.92
CA LEU A 125 -0.89 22.52 3.12
C LEU A 125 -0.40 21.80 4.37
N LEU A 126 -0.39 20.46 4.41
CA LEU A 126 0.15 19.72 5.55
C LEU A 126 1.66 19.98 5.70
N ALA A 127 2.42 19.84 4.61
CA ALA A 127 3.85 20.17 4.60
C ALA A 127 4.11 21.66 4.92
N SER A 128 3.29 22.58 4.38
CA SER A 128 3.45 24.02 4.62
C SER A 128 3.01 24.45 6.01
N VAL A 129 1.94 23.89 6.56
CA VAL A 129 1.46 24.14 7.93
C VAL A 129 2.48 23.56 8.91
N TYR A 130 3.07 22.41 8.62
CA TYR A 130 4.16 21.84 9.41
C TYR A 130 5.40 22.75 9.40
N CYS A 131 5.84 23.20 8.21
CA CYS A 131 6.90 24.20 8.07
C CYS A 131 6.53 25.52 8.76
N GLN A 132 5.29 25.99 8.66
CA GLN A 132 4.85 27.25 9.27
C GLN A 132 4.74 27.15 10.80
N LYS A 133 4.36 25.98 11.33
CA LYS A 133 4.24 25.62 12.76
C LYS A 133 5.59 25.61 13.47
N CYS A 134 6.64 25.02 12.86
CA CYS A 134 7.99 25.03 13.42
C CYS A 134 8.65 26.42 13.47
N TRP A 135 8.07 27.41 12.80
CA TRP A 135 8.74 28.69 12.58
C TRP A 135 7.97 29.96 12.94
N THR A 136 6.63 29.95 12.92
CA THR A 136 5.83 31.17 13.16
C THR A 136 5.02 31.13 14.45
N GLY A 137 4.81 29.96 15.06
CA GLY A 137 3.97 29.80 16.26
C GLY A 137 2.49 30.16 16.06
N ARG A 138 2.02 30.35 14.82
CA ARG A 138 0.65 30.76 14.50
C ARG A 138 -0.08 29.66 13.72
N SER A 139 -0.97 28.94 14.41
CA SER A 139 -2.00 28.05 13.83
C SER A 139 -3.10 27.81 14.88
N ARG A 140 -4.22 27.20 14.50
CA ARG A 140 -5.25 26.76 15.46
C ARG A 140 -4.65 25.69 16.38
N VAL A 141 -4.87 25.82 17.70
CA VAL A 141 -4.28 24.93 18.72
C VAL A 141 -4.60 23.45 18.45
N GLY A 142 -5.84 23.11 18.06
CA GLY A 142 -6.21 21.72 17.73
C GLY A 142 -5.42 21.11 16.57
N THR A 143 -5.21 21.87 15.49
CA THR A 143 -4.38 21.44 14.35
C THR A 143 -2.92 21.23 14.74
N ILE A 144 -2.41 22.06 15.65
CA ILE A 144 -1.06 21.94 16.18
C ILE A 144 -0.93 20.63 16.96
N ILE A 145 -1.85 20.34 17.87
CA ILE A 145 -1.77 19.14 18.72
C ILE A 145 -1.87 17.87 17.88
N TYR A 146 -2.84 17.80 16.95
CA TYR A 146 -2.98 16.65 16.05
C TYR A 146 -1.71 16.38 15.23
N ALA A 147 -1.14 17.41 14.61
CA ALA A 147 0.09 17.24 13.82
C ALA A 147 1.31 16.81 14.68
N SER A 148 1.30 17.07 15.99
CA SER A 148 2.34 16.56 16.91
C SER A 148 2.06 15.13 17.38
N ALA A 149 0.82 14.66 17.30
CA ALA A 149 0.41 13.31 17.68
C ALA A 149 0.71 12.25 16.59
N LEU A 150 0.81 12.69 15.34
CA LEU A 150 1.09 11.85 14.18
C LEU A 150 2.43 11.09 14.30
N PRO A 151 2.58 9.93 13.63
CA PRO A 151 3.86 9.24 13.53
C PRO A 151 4.94 10.13 12.92
N ASP A 152 6.17 10.01 13.41
CA ASP A 152 7.37 10.65 12.86
C ASP A 152 7.99 9.85 11.70
N THR A 153 7.76 8.54 11.69
CA THR A 153 8.14 7.62 10.61
C THR A 153 6.97 6.72 10.20
N TYR A 154 7.07 6.14 9.01
CA TYR A 154 6.07 5.25 8.42
C TYR A 154 6.74 4.03 7.78
N LEU A 155 5.93 3.01 7.48
CA LEU A 155 6.35 1.81 6.76
C LEU A 155 5.79 1.76 5.32
N THR A 156 5.35 2.91 4.80
CA THR A 156 4.90 3.05 3.40
C THR A 156 6.07 2.89 2.42
N PHE A 157 5.77 2.73 1.13
CA PHE A 157 6.78 2.56 0.06
C PHE A 157 7.87 3.65 0.03
N MET A 158 7.58 4.85 0.55
CA MET A 158 8.52 5.97 0.63
C MET A 158 9.70 5.74 1.60
N TYR A 159 9.59 4.78 2.52
CA TYR A 159 10.59 4.46 3.55
C TYR A 159 11.34 3.17 3.26
N MET A 160 11.06 2.52 2.14
CA MET A 160 11.79 1.34 1.70
C MET A 160 13.23 1.70 1.32
N THR A 161 14.14 0.80 1.61
CA THR A 161 15.54 0.83 1.17
C THR A 161 15.73 0.02 -0.11
N PRO A 162 16.88 0.15 -0.80
CA PRO A 162 17.23 -0.75 -1.89
C PRO A 162 17.26 -2.23 -1.48
N GLY A 163 17.56 -2.53 -0.21
CA GLY A 163 17.50 -3.88 0.34
C GLY A 163 16.07 -4.42 0.37
N ASP A 164 15.12 -3.62 0.86
CA ASP A 164 13.70 -4.00 0.92
C ASP A 164 13.11 -4.23 -0.47
N LEU A 165 13.44 -3.37 -1.45
CA LEU A 165 12.96 -3.53 -2.83
C LEU A 165 13.46 -4.82 -3.49
N LYS A 166 14.69 -5.24 -3.18
CA LYS A 166 15.23 -6.51 -3.69
C LYS A 166 14.40 -7.70 -3.23
N GLN A 167 13.78 -7.62 -2.05
CA GLN A 167 12.89 -8.68 -1.57
C GLN A 167 11.66 -8.82 -2.46
N LEU A 168 11.10 -7.71 -2.96
CA LEU A 168 9.94 -7.69 -3.86
C LEU A 168 10.21 -8.22 -5.27
N LYS A 169 11.41 -8.74 -5.57
CA LYS A 169 11.71 -9.34 -6.87
C LYS A 169 10.67 -10.43 -7.22
N GLY A 170 10.15 -10.38 -8.44
CA GLY A 170 9.09 -11.26 -8.94
C GLY A 170 7.67 -10.75 -8.67
N SER A 171 7.47 -9.92 -7.64
CA SER A 171 6.18 -9.32 -7.34
C SER A 171 5.84 -8.18 -8.31
N PRO A 172 4.60 -8.07 -8.80
CA PRO A 172 4.16 -6.89 -9.54
C PRO A 172 4.24 -5.60 -8.71
N VAL A 173 4.23 -5.72 -7.38
CA VAL A 173 4.32 -4.59 -6.44
C VAL A 173 5.66 -3.87 -6.54
N LEU A 174 6.74 -4.53 -6.96
CA LEU A 174 8.04 -3.89 -7.19
C LEU A 174 7.91 -2.71 -8.16
N THR A 175 7.36 -2.96 -9.36
CA THR A 175 7.20 -1.90 -10.38
C THR A 175 6.25 -0.81 -9.92
N MET A 176 5.22 -1.16 -9.16
CA MET A 176 4.26 -0.21 -8.60
C MET A 176 4.92 0.69 -7.54
N ALA A 177 5.71 0.13 -6.63
CA ALA A 177 6.43 0.88 -5.60
C ALA A 177 7.41 1.90 -6.23
N VAL A 178 8.21 1.46 -7.21
CA VAL A 178 9.20 2.32 -7.88
C VAL A 178 8.52 3.41 -8.72
N SER A 179 7.45 3.09 -9.44
CA SER A 179 6.70 4.08 -10.22
C SER A 179 6.07 5.16 -9.32
N ASN A 180 5.53 4.77 -8.16
CA ASN A 180 5.02 5.72 -7.18
C ASN A 180 6.14 6.56 -6.56
N TYR A 181 7.26 5.94 -6.19
CA TYR A 181 8.45 6.64 -5.67
C TYR A 181 8.97 7.68 -6.67
N GLN A 182 9.10 7.30 -7.95
CA GLN A 182 9.48 8.19 -9.04
C GLN A 182 8.49 9.35 -9.18
N SER A 183 7.18 9.09 -9.07
CA SER A 183 6.15 10.14 -9.12
C SER A 183 6.29 11.15 -7.97
N ILE A 184 6.54 10.70 -6.74
CA ILE A 184 6.74 11.58 -5.58
C ILE A 184 8.05 12.38 -5.70
N CYS A 185 9.12 11.75 -6.17
CA CYS A 185 10.39 12.44 -6.46
C CYS A 185 10.20 13.56 -7.48
N ARG A 186 9.46 13.28 -8.57
CA ARG A 186 9.12 14.27 -9.60
C ARG A 186 8.31 15.43 -9.02
N GLN A 187 7.33 15.14 -8.17
CA GLN A 187 6.52 16.15 -7.51
C GLN A 187 7.38 17.05 -6.60
N TYR A 188 8.27 16.48 -5.79
CA TYR A 188 9.19 17.26 -4.96
C TYR A 188 10.02 18.22 -5.80
N ALA A 189 10.71 17.71 -6.83
CA ALA A 189 11.57 18.52 -7.69
C ALA A 189 10.78 19.63 -8.41
N TYR A 190 9.59 19.30 -8.91
CA TYR A 190 8.68 20.26 -9.51
C TYR A 190 8.30 21.39 -8.52
N PHE A 191 7.86 21.03 -7.31
CA PHE A 191 7.46 22.03 -6.31
C PHE A 191 8.65 22.86 -5.82
N PHE A 192 9.81 22.24 -5.62
CA PHE A 192 11.04 22.96 -5.25
C PHE A 192 11.36 24.05 -6.28
N ASN A 193 11.43 23.68 -7.57
CA ASN A 193 11.70 24.61 -8.66
C ASN A 193 10.59 25.68 -8.79
N ARG A 194 9.32 25.30 -8.60
CA ARG A 194 8.20 26.24 -8.68
C ARG A 194 8.20 27.25 -7.54
N PHE A 195 8.52 26.81 -6.32
CA PHE A 195 8.63 27.70 -5.16
C PHE A 195 9.81 28.66 -5.29
N GLU A 196 10.91 28.23 -5.92
CA GLU A 196 12.03 29.11 -6.27
C GLU A 196 11.59 30.20 -7.25
N ALA A 197 10.99 29.80 -8.37
CA ALA A 197 10.58 30.69 -9.44
C ALA A 197 9.56 31.75 -8.95
N LEU A 198 8.65 31.33 -8.08
CA LEU A 198 7.65 32.21 -7.45
C LEU A 198 8.18 32.97 -6.22
N ARG A 199 9.44 32.74 -5.82
CA ARG A 199 10.09 33.34 -4.65
C ARG A 199 9.29 33.15 -3.36
N LEU A 200 8.62 32.00 -3.21
CA LEU A 200 7.84 31.73 -2.01
C LEU A 200 8.76 31.53 -0.80
N PRO A 201 8.42 32.07 0.39
CA PRO A 201 9.27 31.94 1.59
C PRO A 201 9.58 30.50 2.00
N ILE A 202 8.68 29.55 1.67
CA ILE A 202 8.82 28.13 1.96
C ILE A 202 9.99 27.48 1.20
N PHE A 203 10.36 28.01 0.03
CA PHE A 203 11.42 27.45 -0.82
C PHE A 203 12.73 27.21 -0.05
N ARG A 204 13.12 28.17 0.79
CA ARG A 204 14.37 28.11 1.57
C ARG A 204 14.32 27.13 2.74
N ARG A 205 13.25 26.35 2.89
CA ARG A 205 13.02 25.42 4.00
C ARG A 205 12.28 24.15 3.55
N PHE A 206 12.09 23.96 2.25
CA PHE A 206 11.33 22.84 1.71
C PHE A 206 12.21 21.59 1.63
N CYS A 207 12.26 20.84 2.72
CA CYS A 207 13.06 19.62 2.82
C CYS A 207 12.32 18.42 2.19
N PHE A 208 13.09 17.53 1.56
CA PHE A 208 12.56 16.28 1.02
C PHE A 208 12.03 15.37 2.14
N GLU A 209 12.69 15.32 3.29
CA GLU A 209 12.27 14.52 4.45
C GLU A 209 10.88 14.97 4.97
N ASP A 210 10.66 16.29 5.08
CA ASP A 210 9.35 16.86 5.47
C ASP A 210 8.26 16.54 4.42
N PHE A 211 8.61 16.61 3.13
CA PHE A 211 7.69 16.27 2.04
C PHE A 211 7.34 14.78 2.01
N ARG A 212 8.35 13.91 2.18
CA ARG A 212 8.20 12.45 2.29
C ARG A 212 7.21 12.10 3.40
N TRP A 213 7.43 12.64 4.59
CA TRP A 213 6.55 12.45 5.74
C TRP A 213 5.12 12.92 5.45
N ALA A 214 4.94 14.13 4.91
CA ALA A 214 3.62 14.66 4.63
C ALA A 214 2.83 13.80 3.62
N VAL A 215 3.52 13.30 2.58
CA VAL A 215 2.92 12.36 1.63
C VAL A 215 2.50 11.07 2.34
N SER A 216 3.38 10.49 3.17
CA SER A 216 3.10 9.28 3.95
C SER A 216 1.97 9.43 4.96
N THR A 217 1.88 10.57 5.65
CA THR A 217 0.73 10.89 6.50
C THR A 217 -0.56 10.88 5.68
N VAL A 218 -0.59 11.59 4.55
CA VAL A 218 -1.81 11.72 3.77
C VAL A 218 -2.23 10.39 3.16
N MET A 219 -1.32 9.62 2.56
CA MET A 219 -1.71 8.34 1.94
C MET A 219 -2.18 7.29 2.96
N SER A 220 -1.65 7.32 4.18
CA SER A 220 -2.01 6.35 5.23
C SER A 220 -3.29 6.70 5.99
N ARG A 221 -3.74 7.97 5.98
CA ARG A 221 -4.80 8.49 6.86
C ARG A 221 -5.89 9.32 6.17
N ASN A 222 -5.81 9.53 4.86
CA ASN A 222 -6.81 10.34 4.18
C ASN A 222 -8.17 9.65 4.08
N ASN A 223 -9.22 10.46 4.08
CA ASN A 223 -10.60 10.04 3.89
C ASN A 223 -11.31 10.99 2.94
N LEU A 224 -12.17 10.45 2.07
CA LEU A 224 -13.03 11.26 1.21
C LEU A 224 -14.34 11.55 1.94
N ILE A 225 -14.54 12.81 2.30
CA ILE A 225 -15.76 13.27 2.96
C ILE A 225 -16.70 13.86 1.91
N PRO A 226 -17.96 13.38 1.83
CA PRO A 226 -18.97 13.99 1.00
C PRO A 226 -19.11 15.48 1.30
N THR A 227 -19.23 16.27 0.25
CA THR A 227 -19.65 17.66 0.35
C THR A 227 -21.08 17.76 -0.15
N GLY A 228 -21.84 18.78 0.28
CA GLY A 228 -23.24 18.98 -0.09
C GLY A 228 -23.56 18.73 -1.58
N ALA A 229 -24.83 18.42 -1.87
CA ALA A 229 -25.28 17.86 -3.15
C ALA A 229 -24.63 18.51 -4.40
N GLY A 230 -24.00 17.69 -5.24
CA GLY A 230 -23.36 18.10 -6.50
C GLY A 230 -21.91 18.60 -6.37
N LEU A 231 -21.37 18.73 -5.16
CA LEU A 231 -19.97 19.10 -4.94
C LEU A 231 -19.06 17.87 -4.88
N ARG A 232 -17.80 18.04 -5.32
CA ARG A 232 -16.80 16.97 -5.26
C ARG A 232 -16.40 16.69 -3.80
N PRO A 233 -16.35 15.41 -3.38
CA PRO A 233 -15.86 15.03 -2.06
C PRO A 233 -14.49 15.62 -1.76
N LYS A 234 -14.26 15.95 -0.49
CA LYS A 234 -13.01 16.53 -0.02
C LYS A 234 -12.15 15.50 0.67
N MET A 235 -10.84 15.59 0.44
CA MET A 235 -9.86 14.76 1.12
C MET A 235 -9.52 15.39 2.49
N CYS A 236 -9.74 14.62 3.55
CA CYS A 236 -9.62 15.09 4.93
C CYS A 236 -8.76 14.14 5.76
N LEU A 237 -8.16 14.69 6.82
CA LEU A 237 -7.64 13.93 7.95
C LEU A 237 -8.62 14.12 9.11
N ILE A 238 -8.87 13.06 9.86
CA ILE A 238 -9.90 13.05 10.90
C ILE A 238 -9.22 12.68 12.22
N PRO A 239 -8.83 13.69 13.03
CA PRO A 239 -8.12 13.45 14.29
C PRO A 239 -8.85 12.48 15.21
N ILE A 240 -8.08 11.66 15.92
CA ILE A 240 -8.54 10.58 16.83
C ILE A 240 -9.22 9.43 16.10
N TRP A 241 -10.18 9.69 15.21
CA TRP A 241 -10.81 8.62 14.41
C TRP A 241 -9.77 7.89 13.54
N ASP A 242 -8.79 8.62 12.98
CA ASP A 242 -7.69 8.04 12.20
C ASP A 242 -6.62 7.29 13.04
N MET A 243 -6.88 7.11 14.35
CA MET A 243 -6.13 6.22 15.24
C MET A 243 -6.75 4.82 15.30
N ILE A 244 -7.95 4.60 14.77
CA ILE A 244 -8.58 3.28 14.74
C ILE A 244 -7.83 2.39 13.74
N ASN A 245 -7.36 1.22 14.18
CA ASN A 245 -6.58 0.32 13.34
C ASN A 245 -7.46 -0.55 12.44
N HIS A 246 -6.85 -1.15 11.42
CA HIS A 246 -7.58 -1.95 10.44
C HIS A 246 -7.91 -3.35 10.94
N LYS A 247 -9.15 -3.79 10.73
CA LYS A 247 -9.54 -5.21 10.70
C LYS A 247 -10.49 -5.45 9.53
N SER A 248 -10.27 -6.50 8.74
CA SER A 248 -11.14 -6.81 7.60
C SER A 248 -12.50 -7.33 8.07
N HIS A 249 -13.58 -6.66 7.70
CA HIS A 249 -14.95 -7.12 7.94
C HIS A 249 -15.95 -6.40 7.02
N HIS A 250 -16.46 -5.23 7.43
CA HIS A 250 -17.42 -4.40 6.71
C HIS A 250 -17.22 -2.93 7.09
N MET A 251 -17.60 -2.01 6.20
CA MET A 251 -17.53 -0.58 6.47
C MET A 251 -18.57 -0.19 7.53
N THR A 252 -18.12 0.50 8.58
CA THR A 252 -18.96 0.98 9.69
C THR A 252 -18.80 2.47 9.93
N THR A 253 -18.52 3.22 8.86
CA THR A 253 -18.36 4.68 8.95
C THR A 253 -19.21 5.35 7.90
N ASP A 254 -20.05 6.26 8.37
CA ASP A 254 -20.93 7.10 7.57
C ASP A 254 -20.63 8.58 7.79
N PHE A 255 -21.26 9.42 6.98
CA PHE A 255 -21.19 10.87 7.13
C PHE A 255 -22.60 11.44 7.11
N ASP A 256 -22.97 12.16 8.16
CA ASP A 256 -24.24 12.87 8.24
C ASP A 256 -24.07 14.28 7.66
N PRO A 257 -24.67 14.58 6.49
CA PRO A 257 -24.53 15.88 5.86
C PRO A 257 -25.31 16.99 6.58
N ASP A 258 -26.32 16.67 7.38
CA ASP A 258 -27.17 17.66 8.05
C ASP A 258 -26.45 18.23 9.28
N THR A 259 -25.78 17.36 10.05
CA THR A 259 -24.94 17.75 11.18
C THR A 259 -23.49 18.03 10.78
N ASN A 260 -23.09 17.63 9.56
CA ASN A 260 -21.72 17.69 9.05
C ASN A 260 -20.74 16.88 9.92
N GLU A 261 -21.20 15.73 10.42
CA GLU A 261 -20.47 14.86 11.35
C GLU A 261 -20.08 13.52 10.70
N LEU A 262 -18.94 12.99 11.13
CA LEU A 262 -18.60 11.60 10.83
C LEU A 262 -19.26 10.71 11.88
N ILE A 263 -19.86 9.64 11.41
CA ILE A 263 -20.48 8.64 12.28
C ILE A 263 -19.68 7.36 12.17
N PHE A 264 -19.24 6.83 13.31
CA PHE A 264 -18.60 5.53 13.40
C PHE A 264 -19.48 4.58 14.20
N TYR A 265 -19.56 3.32 13.76
CA TYR A 265 -20.21 2.25 14.47
C TYR A 265 -19.20 1.17 14.85
N ALA A 266 -19.28 0.67 16.08
CA ALA A 266 -18.46 -0.46 16.49
C ALA A 266 -18.77 -1.68 15.59
N MET A 267 -17.74 -2.27 14.99
CA MET A 267 -17.87 -3.43 14.11
C MET A 267 -18.27 -4.70 14.85
N GLU A 268 -17.88 -4.78 16.12
CA GLU A 268 -18.02 -5.94 16.99
C GLU A 268 -18.13 -5.48 18.44
N SER A 269 -18.54 -6.39 19.33
CA SER A 269 -18.58 -6.11 20.76
C SER A 269 -17.16 -5.89 21.28
N CYS A 270 -16.96 -4.86 22.11
CA CYS A 270 -15.70 -4.62 22.80
C CYS A 270 -15.94 -4.61 24.31
N ILE A 271 -15.00 -5.15 25.10
CA ILE A 271 -14.95 -4.96 26.56
C ILE A 271 -13.88 -3.93 26.93
N PRO A 272 -13.90 -3.36 28.16
CA PRO A 272 -12.87 -2.45 28.60
C PRO A 272 -11.46 -3.04 28.43
N GLY A 273 -10.58 -2.32 27.74
CA GLY A 273 -9.22 -2.74 27.40
C GLY A 273 -9.05 -3.26 25.97
N ASP A 274 -10.13 -3.65 25.29
CA ASP A 274 -10.06 -4.11 23.90
C ASP A 274 -9.64 -2.98 22.96
N GLU A 275 -8.97 -3.35 21.87
CA GLU A 275 -8.68 -2.47 20.75
C GLU A 275 -9.93 -2.32 19.86
N ILE A 276 -10.27 -1.09 19.51
CA ILE A 276 -11.33 -0.77 18.57
C ILE A 276 -10.76 -0.80 17.16
N PHE A 277 -11.44 -1.48 16.24
CA PHE A 277 -11.03 -1.61 14.84
C PHE A 277 -12.05 -0.97 13.89
N MET A 278 -11.58 -0.67 12.67
CA MET A 278 -12.41 -0.29 11.53
C MET A 278 -11.95 -1.02 10.25
N ASP A 279 -12.86 -1.24 9.31
CA ASP A 279 -12.48 -1.67 7.97
C ASP A 279 -12.01 -0.46 7.15
N TYR A 280 -10.82 -0.56 6.54
CA TYR A 280 -10.21 0.51 5.72
C TYR A 280 -10.71 0.46 4.26
N GLY A 281 -11.62 -0.47 3.97
CA GLY A 281 -12.21 -0.72 2.67
C GLY A 281 -11.55 -1.88 1.93
N LYS A 282 -12.08 -2.14 0.72
CA LYS A 282 -11.73 -3.29 -0.12
C LYS A 282 -10.37 -3.15 -0.83
N ARG A 283 -9.31 -2.91 -0.06
CA ARG A 283 -7.93 -2.75 -0.53
C ARG A 283 -7.22 -4.10 -0.63
N THR A 284 -6.30 -4.23 -1.58
CA THR A 284 -5.36 -5.34 -1.69
C THR A 284 -4.27 -5.26 -0.63
N ASN A 285 -3.54 -6.35 -0.43
CA ASN A 285 -2.34 -6.32 0.40
C ASN A 285 -1.24 -5.46 -0.22
N ALA A 286 -1.18 -5.34 -1.55
CA ALA A 286 -0.29 -4.39 -2.21
C ALA A 286 -0.64 -2.94 -1.88
N GLU A 287 -1.92 -2.58 -1.87
CA GLU A 287 -2.40 -1.24 -1.51
C GLU A 287 -2.19 -0.95 -0.02
N PHE A 288 -2.52 -1.89 0.87
CA PHE A 288 -2.21 -1.77 2.30
C PHE A 288 -0.72 -1.59 2.54
N PHE A 289 0.12 -2.38 1.86
CA PHE A 289 1.56 -2.30 2.04
C PHE A 289 2.12 -0.96 1.59
N LEU A 290 1.87 -0.57 0.34
CA LEU A 290 2.45 0.64 -0.22
C LEU A 290 1.93 1.89 0.49
N PHE A 291 0.62 2.00 0.72
CA PHE A 291 -0.01 3.25 1.12
C PHE A 291 -0.35 3.33 2.62
N SER A 292 -0.49 2.20 3.30
CA SER A 292 -0.77 2.15 4.75
C SER A 292 0.39 1.60 5.58
N GLY A 293 1.38 0.95 4.95
CA GLY A 293 2.62 0.50 5.59
C GLY A 293 2.52 -0.83 6.34
N PHE A 294 1.54 -1.67 6.03
CA PHE A 294 1.41 -2.99 6.65
C PHE A 294 0.78 -4.01 5.69
N VAL A 295 0.98 -5.29 5.95
CA VAL A 295 0.31 -6.39 5.25
C VAL A 295 -0.58 -7.16 6.23
N PRO A 296 -1.92 -7.14 6.07
CA PRO A 296 -2.83 -7.93 6.89
C PRO A 296 -2.48 -9.42 6.86
N THR A 297 -2.67 -10.11 7.98
CA THR A 297 -2.51 -11.58 8.06
C THR A 297 -3.55 -12.30 7.20
N TYR A 298 -4.76 -11.77 7.16
CA TYR A 298 -5.86 -12.22 6.30
C TYR A 298 -6.49 -11.01 5.61
N ASN A 299 -6.77 -11.14 4.31
CA ASN A 299 -7.50 -10.12 3.54
C ASN A 299 -8.30 -10.79 2.41
N PRO A 300 -9.65 -10.79 2.48
CA PRO A 300 -10.51 -11.40 1.46
C PRO A 300 -10.50 -10.64 0.12
N HIS A 301 -10.00 -9.40 0.11
CA HIS A 301 -9.92 -8.55 -1.07
C HIS A 301 -8.53 -8.55 -1.72
N ASN A 302 -7.61 -9.39 -1.24
CA ASN A 302 -6.30 -9.53 -1.83
C ASN A 302 -6.37 -10.14 -3.24
N ARG A 303 -5.55 -9.60 -4.14
CA ARG A 303 -5.46 -10.02 -5.54
C ARG A 303 -4.09 -9.70 -6.10
N VAL A 304 -3.65 -10.47 -7.09
CA VAL A 304 -2.37 -10.31 -7.79
C VAL A 304 -2.64 -9.92 -9.23
N THR A 305 -1.98 -8.87 -9.73
CA THR A 305 -2.09 -8.49 -11.14
C THR A 305 -1.19 -9.38 -12.00
N VAL A 306 -1.78 -10.01 -13.01
CA VAL A 306 -1.12 -10.85 -14.00
C VAL A 306 -1.26 -10.20 -15.37
N SER A 307 -0.13 -10.10 -16.08
CA SER A 307 -0.08 -9.55 -17.43
C SER A 307 0.14 -10.64 -18.48
N LEU A 308 -0.72 -10.67 -19.49
CA LEU A 308 -0.56 -11.49 -20.70
C LEU A 308 -0.53 -10.60 -21.94
N ALA A 309 0.32 -10.93 -22.90
CA ALA A 309 0.44 -10.18 -24.14
C ALA A 309 0.73 -11.11 -25.31
N ILE A 310 0.21 -10.76 -26.48
CA ILE A 310 0.57 -11.40 -27.75
C ILE A 310 1.92 -10.83 -28.20
N SER A 311 2.86 -11.72 -28.55
CA SER A 311 4.17 -11.29 -29.05
C SER A 311 4.03 -10.59 -30.41
N LYS A 312 4.86 -9.58 -30.66
CA LYS A 312 5.00 -8.98 -31.99
C LYS A 312 5.61 -9.93 -33.01
N SER A 313 6.34 -10.95 -32.55
CA SER A 313 6.93 -11.98 -33.41
C SER A 313 5.98 -13.12 -33.76
N ASP A 314 4.75 -13.10 -33.23
CA ASP A 314 3.75 -14.12 -33.51
C ASP A 314 3.19 -13.94 -34.93
N THR A 315 3.24 -14.99 -35.75
CA THR A 315 2.78 -14.93 -37.14
C THR A 315 1.28 -14.74 -37.29
N LEU A 316 0.47 -15.06 -36.26
CA LEU A 316 -0.97 -14.78 -36.26
C LEU A 316 -1.35 -13.63 -35.32
N SER A 317 -0.38 -12.77 -34.98
CA SER A 317 -0.59 -11.64 -34.07
C SER A 317 -1.81 -10.80 -34.44
N ASP A 318 -1.95 -10.41 -35.71
CA ASP A 318 -3.08 -9.58 -36.17
C ASP A 318 -4.44 -10.27 -35.95
N ALA A 319 -4.54 -11.56 -36.26
CA ALA A 319 -5.77 -12.33 -36.09
C ALA A 319 -6.13 -12.49 -34.61
N ARG A 320 -5.13 -12.73 -33.75
CA ARG A 320 -5.33 -12.81 -32.29
C ARG A 320 -5.78 -11.47 -31.71
N HIS A 321 -5.15 -10.36 -32.09
CA HIS A 321 -5.57 -9.03 -31.63
C HIS A 321 -7.00 -8.70 -32.06
N LYS A 322 -7.36 -8.99 -33.32
CA LYS A 322 -8.74 -8.81 -33.81
C LYS A 322 -9.74 -9.64 -33.03
N LEU A 323 -9.45 -10.91 -32.76
CA LEU A 323 -10.37 -11.76 -32.00
C LEU A 323 -10.47 -11.32 -30.54
N LEU A 324 -9.36 -10.92 -29.91
CA LEU A 324 -9.38 -10.33 -28.57
C LEU A 324 -10.31 -9.11 -28.51
N GLU A 325 -10.21 -8.21 -29.49
CA GLU A 325 -11.09 -7.03 -29.59
C GLU A 325 -12.57 -7.44 -29.71
N VAL A 326 -12.89 -8.41 -30.58
CA VAL A 326 -14.26 -8.95 -30.75
C VAL A 326 -14.82 -9.45 -29.42
N VAL A 327 -14.02 -10.13 -28.61
CA VAL A 327 -14.45 -10.66 -27.30
C VAL A 327 -14.25 -9.67 -26.14
N GLY A 328 -14.01 -8.39 -26.43
CA GLY A 328 -13.88 -7.34 -25.42
C GLY A 328 -12.65 -7.48 -24.52
N LEU A 329 -11.54 -7.98 -25.06
CA LEU A 329 -10.24 -8.07 -24.42
C LEU A 329 -9.20 -7.23 -25.17
N THR A 330 -8.08 -6.97 -24.49
CA THR A 330 -6.94 -6.23 -25.05
C THR A 330 -5.65 -7.01 -24.87
N SER A 331 -4.62 -6.65 -25.65
CA SER A 331 -3.24 -7.12 -25.49
C SER A 331 -2.33 -5.89 -25.43
N PRO A 332 -1.60 -5.66 -24.32
CA PRO A 332 -1.52 -6.51 -23.13
C PRO A 332 -2.80 -6.51 -22.29
N LEU A 333 -3.21 -7.69 -21.82
CA LEU A 333 -4.23 -7.86 -20.80
C LEU A 333 -3.57 -7.69 -19.41
N GLN A 334 -4.20 -6.90 -18.54
CA GLN A 334 -3.87 -6.82 -17.12
C GLN A 334 -5.08 -7.34 -16.34
N SER A 335 -4.95 -8.50 -15.71
CA SER A 335 -6.07 -9.12 -14.97
C SER A 335 -5.68 -9.37 -13.52
N ALA A 336 -6.59 -9.10 -12.59
CA ALA A 336 -6.38 -9.31 -11.17
C ALA A 336 -6.93 -10.68 -10.75
N VAL A 337 -6.05 -11.60 -10.35
CA VAL A 337 -6.43 -12.92 -9.87
C VAL A 337 -6.51 -12.94 -8.35
N SER A 338 -7.44 -13.71 -7.80
CA SER A 338 -7.64 -13.85 -6.35
C SER A 338 -7.85 -15.33 -5.99
N LEU A 339 -8.16 -15.59 -4.72
CA LEU A 339 -8.56 -16.93 -4.28
C LEU A 339 -9.90 -17.38 -4.86
N ASP A 340 -10.71 -16.45 -5.38
CA ASP A 340 -11.95 -16.78 -6.10
C ASP A 340 -11.62 -17.24 -7.53
N PRO A 341 -11.94 -18.50 -7.91
CA PRO A 341 -11.70 -19.02 -9.25
C PRO A 341 -12.38 -18.22 -10.37
N THR A 342 -13.46 -17.48 -10.07
CA THR A 342 -14.14 -16.65 -11.08
C THR A 342 -13.24 -15.53 -11.62
N SER A 343 -12.21 -15.13 -10.86
CA SER A 343 -11.20 -14.16 -11.28
C SER A 343 -10.36 -14.61 -12.49
N LEU A 344 -10.37 -15.91 -12.84
CA LEU A 344 -9.62 -16.46 -13.96
C LEU A 344 -10.31 -16.28 -15.33
N LYS A 345 -11.58 -15.84 -15.36
CA LYS A 345 -12.40 -15.82 -16.58
C LYS A 345 -11.72 -15.13 -17.77
N GLU A 346 -11.16 -13.94 -17.56
CA GLU A 346 -10.52 -13.18 -18.64
C GLU A 346 -9.19 -13.79 -19.09
N LEU A 347 -8.42 -14.37 -18.16
CA LEU A 347 -7.17 -15.06 -18.48
C LEU A 347 -7.42 -16.32 -19.29
N ILE A 348 -8.48 -17.08 -18.97
CA ILE A 348 -8.89 -18.27 -19.73
C ILE A 348 -9.31 -17.87 -21.15
N ALA A 349 -10.15 -16.84 -21.28
CA ALA A 349 -10.57 -16.33 -22.58
C ALA A 349 -9.38 -15.84 -23.43
N PHE A 350 -8.44 -15.12 -22.83
CA PHE A 350 -7.20 -14.73 -23.49
C PHE A 350 -6.37 -15.95 -23.92
N ALA A 351 -6.22 -16.94 -23.02
CA ALA A 351 -5.45 -18.15 -23.29
C ALA A 351 -6.06 -19.00 -24.41
N ARG A 352 -7.40 -19.09 -24.51
CA ARG A 352 -8.11 -19.72 -25.63
C ARG A 352 -7.68 -19.11 -26.95
N VAL A 353 -7.75 -17.78 -27.09
CA VAL A 353 -7.29 -17.06 -28.29
C VAL A 353 -5.80 -17.27 -28.53
N PHE A 354 -4.98 -17.25 -27.47
CA PHE A 354 -3.54 -17.44 -27.57
C PHE A 354 -3.17 -18.79 -28.20
N VAL A 355 -3.85 -19.88 -27.81
CA VAL A 355 -3.52 -21.25 -28.28
C VAL A 355 -4.28 -21.67 -29.54
N MET A 356 -5.16 -20.83 -30.09
CA MET A 356 -5.89 -21.15 -31.32
C MET A 356 -4.96 -21.33 -32.53
N THR A 357 -5.34 -22.26 -33.40
CA THR A 357 -4.77 -22.40 -34.75
C THR A 357 -5.31 -21.31 -35.68
N LYS A 358 -4.71 -21.19 -36.87
CA LYS A 358 -5.19 -20.27 -37.91
C LYS A 358 -6.67 -20.52 -38.27
N ASP A 359 -7.04 -21.78 -38.50
CA ASP A 359 -8.40 -22.15 -38.90
C ASP A 359 -9.43 -21.84 -37.80
N GLN A 360 -9.07 -22.05 -36.53
CA GLN A 360 -9.92 -21.69 -35.39
C GLN A 360 -10.13 -20.18 -35.27
N LEU A 361 -9.07 -19.38 -35.46
CA LEU A 361 -9.17 -17.92 -35.47
C LEU A 361 -10.07 -17.45 -36.61
N GLU A 362 -9.89 -17.97 -37.82
CA GLU A 362 -10.71 -17.62 -38.99
C GLU A 362 -12.19 -18.00 -38.80
N HIS A 363 -12.47 -19.16 -38.19
CA HIS A 363 -13.82 -19.58 -37.85
C HIS A 363 -14.51 -18.63 -36.86
N HIS A 364 -13.84 -18.24 -35.76
CA HIS A 364 -14.43 -17.32 -34.80
C HIS A 364 -14.56 -15.89 -35.34
N LEU A 365 -13.59 -15.42 -36.13
CA LEU A 365 -13.65 -14.10 -36.77
C LEU A 365 -14.79 -13.98 -37.80
N SER A 366 -15.20 -15.09 -38.41
CA SER A 366 -16.37 -15.13 -39.30
C SER A 366 -17.72 -15.21 -38.57
N HIS A 367 -17.72 -15.49 -37.25
CA HIS A 367 -18.92 -15.62 -36.42
C HIS A 367 -18.80 -14.81 -35.11
N PRO A 368 -18.65 -13.47 -35.18
CA PRO A 368 -18.31 -12.63 -34.03
C PRO A 368 -19.34 -12.70 -32.88
N ASP A 369 -20.63 -12.79 -33.19
CA ASP A 369 -21.68 -12.89 -32.17
C ASP A 369 -21.54 -14.16 -31.31
N SER A 370 -21.19 -15.28 -31.95
CA SER A 370 -20.96 -16.55 -31.27
C SER A 370 -19.59 -16.61 -30.58
N ALA A 371 -18.59 -15.93 -31.13
CA ALA A 371 -17.23 -15.92 -30.60
C ALA A 371 -17.18 -15.40 -29.16
N THR A 372 -17.92 -14.34 -28.82
CA THR A 372 -17.97 -13.82 -27.44
C THR A 372 -18.51 -14.87 -26.47
N GLU A 373 -19.58 -15.56 -26.85
CA GLU A 373 -20.19 -16.57 -25.98
C GLU A 373 -19.26 -17.79 -25.79
N ILE A 374 -18.71 -18.31 -26.89
CA ILE A 374 -17.86 -19.50 -26.87
C ILE A 374 -16.50 -19.22 -26.22
N VAL A 375 -15.84 -18.11 -26.56
CA VAL A 375 -14.46 -17.85 -26.12
C VAL A 375 -14.42 -17.24 -24.72
N ARG A 376 -15.32 -16.29 -24.41
CA ARG A 376 -15.27 -15.52 -23.16
C ARG A 376 -16.22 -16.03 -22.08
N ASN A 377 -17.46 -16.38 -22.43
CA ASN A 377 -18.49 -16.68 -21.43
C ASN A 377 -18.62 -18.15 -21.09
N SER A 378 -18.26 -19.05 -22.01
CA SER A 378 -18.34 -20.47 -21.78
C SER A 378 -17.41 -20.91 -20.63
N ILE A 379 -17.90 -21.85 -19.82
CA ILE A 379 -17.08 -22.55 -18.83
C ILE A 379 -16.02 -23.41 -19.53
N VAL A 380 -14.97 -23.76 -18.80
CA VAL A 380 -13.95 -24.69 -19.30
C VAL A 380 -14.58 -26.06 -19.59
N ASN A 381 -14.36 -26.56 -20.80
CA ASN A 381 -14.81 -27.87 -21.25
C ASN A 381 -13.61 -28.78 -21.53
N ARG A 382 -13.42 -29.77 -20.66
CA ARG A 382 -12.31 -30.74 -20.74
C ARG A 382 -12.30 -31.62 -21.99
N THR A 383 -13.38 -31.68 -22.76
CA THR A 383 -13.39 -32.43 -24.03
C THR A 383 -12.86 -31.62 -25.20
N LEU A 384 -12.70 -30.30 -25.04
CA LEU A 384 -12.18 -29.41 -26.06
C LEU A 384 -10.66 -29.26 -25.94
N GLU A 385 -9.95 -29.62 -27.02
CA GLU A 385 -8.49 -29.50 -27.07
C GLU A 385 -8.00 -28.05 -26.85
N ASN A 386 -8.74 -27.06 -27.32
CA ASN A 386 -8.40 -25.65 -27.12
C ASN A 386 -8.41 -25.26 -25.63
N ASP A 387 -9.41 -25.73 -24.88
CA ASP A 387 -9.52 -25.47 -23.44
C ASP A 387 -8.40 -26.15 -22.65
N LEU A 388 -8.09 -27.41 -22.97
CA LEU A 388 -6.96 -28.11 -22.36
C LEU A 388 -5.64 -27.38 -22.59
N LYS A 389 -5.37 -26.91 -23.82
CA LYS A 389 -4.17 -26.12 -24.14
C LYS A 389 -4.16 -24.76 -23.45
N ALA A 390 -5.30 -24.08 -23.36
CA ALA A 390 -5.42 -22.78 -22.70
C ALA A 390 -5.14 -22.90 -21.19
N VAL A 391 -5.70 -23.92 -20.55
CA VAL A 391 -5.47 -24.23 -19.14
C VAL A 391 -4.01 -24.60 -18.88
N ASP A 392 -3.42 -25.50 -19.68
CA ASP A 392 -2.00 -25.86 -19.58
C ASP A 392 -1.07 -24.65 -19.74
N PHE A 393 -1.38 -23.75 -20.70
CA PHE A 393 -0.66 -22.49 -20.86
C PHE A 393 -0.70 -21.64 -19.59
N LEU A 394 -1.87 -21.48 -18.96
CA LEU A 394 -2.01 -20.68 -17.75
C LEU A 394 -1.32 -21.32 -16.54
N ILE A 395 -1.42 -22.63 -16.38
CA ILE A 395 -0.70 -23.37 -15.31
C ILE A 395 0.80 -23.15 -15.44
N LYS A 396 1.35 -23.33 -16.65
CA LYS A 396 2.78 -23.08 -16.93
C LYS A 396 3.14 -21.62 -16.67
N ARG A 397 2.29 -20.68 -17.07
CA ARG A 397 2.51 -19.24 -16.83
C ARG A 397 2.54 -18.91 -15.35
N PHE A 398 1.58 -19.38 -14.55
CA PHE A 398 1.59 -19.17 -13.11
C PHE A 398 2.79 -19.84 -12.43
N GLY A 399 3.18 -21.05 -12.88
CA GLY A 399 4.40 -21.70 -12.43
C GLY A 399 5.66 -20.86 -12.67
N LEU A 400 5.79 -20.28 -13.87
CA LEU A 400 6.89 -19.37 -14.19
C LEU A 400 6.86 -18.11 -13.31
N LEU A 401 5.69 -17.53 -13.08
CA LEU A 401 5.56 -16.36 -12.18
C LEU A 401 5.99 -16.70 -10.77
N ILE A 402 5.59 -17.85 -10.21
CA ILE A 402 6.01 -18.31 -8.88
C ILE A 402 7.54 -18.43 -8.81
N VAL A 403 8.18 -19.02 -9.82
CA VAL A 403 9.65 -19.13 -9.87
C VAL A 403 10.33 -17.77 -9.83
N MET A 404 9.73 -16.73 -10.43
CA MET A 404 10.31 -15.37 -10.41
C MET A 404 10.37 -14.73 -9.02
N TYR A 405 9.56 -15.17 -8.05
CA TYR A 405 9.64 -14.68 -6.66
C TYR A 405 10.92 -15.12 -5.94
N GLY A 406 11.60 -16.14 -6.46
CA GLY A 406 12.76 -16.77 -5.82
C GLY A 406 12.37 -17.62 -4.61
N PRO A 407 13.37 -18.22 -3.92
CA PRO A 407 13.14 -19.02 -2.72
C PRO A 407 12.54 -18.18 -1.60
N SER A 408 11.77 -18.82 -0.72
CA SER A 408 11.30 -18.16 0.50
C SER A 408 12.48 -17.95 1.48
N PRO A 409 12.42 -16.97 2.39
CA PRO A 409 13.42 -16.80 3.44
C PRO A 409 13.59 -18.07 4.32
N GLU A 410 12.50 -18.82 4.50
CA GLU A 410 12.49 -20.08 5.26
C GLU A 410 13.25 -21.21 4.54
N GLU A 411 13.18 -21.25 3.21
CA GLU A 411 13.89 -22.22 2.36
C GLU A 411 15.41 -21.98 2.33
N ASN A 412 15.86 -20.76 2.66
CA ASN A 412 17.28 -20.38 2.68
C ASN A 412 17.98 -20.67 4.03
N GLY A 413 17.28 -21.24 5.02
CA GLY A 413 17.88 -21.58 6.32
C GLY A 413 18.22 -20.37 7.20
N GLU A 414 17.63 -19.19 6.92
CA GLU A 414 17.84 -17.95 7.68
C GLU A 414 17.04 -17.91 8.99
N GLN A 415 17.01 -19.02 9.75
CA GLN A 415 16.24 -19.17 10.99
C GLN A 415 16.72 -18.26 12.15
N HIS A 416 17.80 -17.51 11.96
CA HIS A 416 18.42 -16.65 12.98
C HIS A 416 18.51 -15.15 12.59
N VAL A 417 17.92 -14.73 11.47
CA VAL A 417 17.94 -13.31 11.07
C VAL A 417 16.70 -12.59 11.62
N GLN A 418 16.92 -11.59 12.47
CA GLN A 418 15.84 -10.72 12.95
C GLN A 418 15.45 -9.73 11.84
N PHE A 419 14.42 -10.08 11.07
CA PHE A 419 13.87 -9.18 10.04
C PHE A 419 13.28 -7.91 10.65
N THR A 420 13.51 -6.77 10.01
CA THR A 420 12.79 -5.53 10.30
C THR A 420 11.30 -5.68 9.93
N ILE A 421 10.44 -4.80 10.44
CA ILE A 421 8.99 -4.85 10.14
C ILE A 421 8.73 -4.68 8.64
N MET A 422 9.54 -3.87 7.94
CA MET A 422 9.43 -3.69 6.48
C MET A 422 9.70 -5.01 5.76
N GLU A 423 10.75 -5.72 6.14
CA GLU A 423 11.12 -7.01 5.55
C GLU A 423 10.08 -8.09 5.85
N GLN A 424 9.52 -8.11 7.06
CA GLN A 424 8.40 -8.99 7.42
C GLN A 424 7.17 -8.72 6.54
N ASN A 425 6.84 -7.45 6.28
CA ASN A 425 5.76 -7.08 5.36
C ASN A 425 6.07 -7.54 3.92
N CYS A 426 7.29 -7.32 3.42
CA CYS A 426 7.72 -7.81 2.11
C CYS A 426 7.56 -9.34 2.00
N ALA A 427 8.04 -10.08 3.00
CA ALA A 427 7.97 -11.54 3.02
C ALA A 427 6.51 -12.04 3.04
N ARG A 428 5.67 -11.46 3.91
CA ARG A 428 4.25 -11.81 4.01
C ARG A 428 3.50 -11.54 2.71
N LEU A 429 3.74 -10.37 2.09
CA LEU A 429 3.14 -10.02 0.81
C LEU A 429 3.45 -11.10 -0.23
N LYS A 430 4.73 -11.44 -0.43
CA LYS A 430 5.15 -12.47 -1.38
C LYS A 430 4.51 -13.81 -1.11
N GLN A 431 4.50 -14.24 0.16
CA GLN A 431 3.92 -15.52 0.55
C GLN A 431 2.44 -15.59 0.15
N GLN A 432 1.68 -14.53 0.40
CA GLN A 432 0.26 -14.45 0.05
C GLN A 432 0.03 -14.32 -1.46
N GLU A 433 0.89 -13.62 -2.21
CA GLU A 433 0.82 -13.58 -3.67
C GLU A 433 1.08 -14.95 -4.29
N ILE A 434 2.11 -15.67 -3.81
CA ILE A 434 2.42 -17.04 -4.23
C ILE A 434 1.25 -17.99 -3.90
N ALA A 435 0.63 -17.85 -2.72
CA ALA A 435 -0.53 -18.64 -2.33
C ALA A 435 -1.71 -18.43 -3.28
N ILE A 436 -1.98 -17.20 -3.71
CA ILE A 436 -3.00 -16.91 -4.73
C ILE A 436 -2.64 -17.60 -6.05
N LEU A 437 -1.41 -17.47 -6.54
CA LEU A 437 -1.00 -18.09 -7.81
C LEU A 437 -1.09 -19.63 -7.74
N ARG A 438 -0.73 -20.25 -6.62
CA ARG A 438 -0.89 -21.70 -6.40
C ARG A 438 -2.36 -22.11 -6.37
N SER A 439 -3.22 -21.33 -5.72
CA SER A 439 -4.67 -21.55 -5.73
C SER A 439 -5.25 -21.49 -7.14
N CYS A 440 -4.81 -20.51 -7.96
CA CYS A 440 -5.19 -20.44 -9.36
C CYS A 440 -4.78 -21.68 -10.16
N ILE A 441 -3.57 -22.20 -9.95
CA ILE A 441 -3.12 -23.47 -10.57
C ILE A 441 -4.00 -24.64 -10.14
N ALA A 442 -4.32 -24.75 -8.84
CA ALA A 442 -5.19 -25.80 -8.33
C ALA A 442 -6.60 -25.73 -8.93
N ALA A 443 -7.19 -24.54 -9.03
CA ALA A 443 -8.49 -24.33 -9.66
C ALA A 443 -8.48 -24.73 -11.14
N LEU A 444 -7.44 -24.36 -11.88
CA LEU A 444 -7.27 -24.73 -13.29
C LEU A 444 -7.13 -26.25 -13.50
N ASN A 445 -6.37 -26.93 -12.62
CA ASN A 445 -6.29 -28.39 -12.63
C ASN A 445 -7.66 -29.04 -12.36
N ALA A 446 -8.41 -28.53 -11.37
CA ALA A 446 -9.73 -29.05 -11.05
C ALA A 446 -10.72 -28.91 -12.22
N MET A 447 -10.62 -27.83 -13.01
CA MET A 447 -11.46 -27.62 -14.20
C MET A 447 -11.21 -28.65 -15.32
N THR A 448 -10.06 -29.31 -15.32
CA THR A 448 -9.64 -30.25 -16.39
C THR A 448 -9.47 -31.69 -15.92
N ALA A 449 -9.59 -31.95 -14.62
CA ALA A 449 -9.51 -33.28 -14.05
C ALA A 449 -10.65 -34.20 -14.55
N GLU A 450 -10.35 -35.49 -14.65
CA GLU A 450 -11.40 -36.51 -14.73
C GLU A 450 -12.19 -36.53 -13.41
N PRO A 451 -13.48 -36.90 -13.42
CA PRO A 451 -14.21 -37.06 -12.18
C PRO A 451 -13.60 -38.29 -11.48
N SER A 452 -12.75 -38.07 -10.49
CA SER A 452 -12.34 -39.14 -9.60
C SER A 452 -13.56 -39.62 -8.82
N ASP A 453 -13.66 -40.94 -8.61
CA ASP A 453 -14.62 -41.60 -7.72
C ASP A 453 -14.82 -40.78 -6.42
N PRO A 454 -16.05 -40.62 -5.90
CA PRO A 454 -16.37 -39.65 -4.84
C PRO A 454 -15.78 -39.94 -3.45
N ALA A 455 -14.71 -40.74 -3.35
CA ALA A 455 -14.12 -41.20 -2.10
C ALA A 455 -12.76 -40.57 -1.73
N VAL A 456 -12.20 -39.64 -2.52
CA VAL A 456 -10.91 -38.99 -2.19
C VAL A 456 -10.97 -37.48 -2.40
N ILE A 457 -11.80 -36.79 -1.61
CA ILE A 457 -11.65 -35.36 -1.37
C ILE A 457 -11.89 -35.12 0.12
N LEU A 458 -10.83 -35.30 0.92
CA LEU A 458 -10.68 -34.79 2.28
C LEU A 458 -9.20 -35.03 2.63
N ASP A 459 -8.33 -34.15 2.13
CA ASP A 459 -7.02 -33.81 2.70
C ASP A 459 -6.31 -32.84 1.74
N GLY A 460 -6.48 -31.55 1.96
CA GLY A 460 -5.87 -30.51 1.12
C GLY A 460 -6.36 -29.09 1.37
N LEU A 461 -7.45 -28.92 2.11
CA LEU A 461 -7.97 -27.63 2.55
C LEU A 461 -8.06 -27.58 4.08
N SER A 462 -6.91 -27.67 4.74
CA SER A 462 -6.71 -27.18 6.10
C SER A 462 -5.43 -26.35 6.17
N ILE A 463 -5.44 -25.21 5.48
CA ILE A 463 -4.57 -24.11 5.90
C ILE A 463 -5.28 -23.44 7.08
N THR A 464 -5.30 -24.13 8.21
CA THR A 464 -5.70 -23.58 9.51
C THR A 464 -4.41 -23.36 10.31
N ASP A 465 -4.08 -22.09 10.52
CA ASP A 465 -3.34 -21.49 11.65
C ASP A 465 -1.98 -22.05 12.11
N ALA A 466 -1.42 -23.10 11.50
CA ALA A 466 -0.25 -23.77 12.07
C ALA A 466 1.14 -23.30 11.58
N GLN A 467 1.23 -22.36 10.62
CA GLN A 467 2.55 -21.89 10.11
C GLN A 467 2.74 -20.36 10.10
N CYS A 468 1.86 -19.59 10.74
CA CYS A 468 2.03 -18.13 10.88
C CYS A 468 2.40 -17.66 12.29
N ASN A 469 2.90 -18.55 13.16
CA ASN A 469 3.43 -18.16 14.46
C ASN A 469 4.89 -17.68 14.34
N LEU A 470 5.07 -16.48 13.79
CA LEU A 470 6.15 -15.62 14.28
C LEU A 470 5.66 -15.07 15.63
N THR A 471 5.98 -15.77 16.70
CA THR A 471 5.81 -15.24 18.06
C THR A 471 6.57 -13.92 18.17
N PRO A 472 5.92 -12.82 18.56
CA PRO A 472 6.66 -11.66 19.03
C PRO A 472 7.41 -12.10 20.28
N LEU A 473 8.74 -11.93 20.31
CA LEU A 473 9.51 -12.04 21.53
C LEU A 473 8.86 -11.13 22.58
N SER A 474 8.50 -11.72 23.72
CA SER A 474 8.02 -11.01 24.89
C SER A 474 9.02 -9.91 25.27
N SER A 475 8.50 -8.73 25.54
CA SER A 475 9.24 -7.62 26.12
C SER A 475 9.82 -8.05 27.47
N SER A 476 11.08 -8.47 27.49
CA SER A 476 11.88 -8.59 28.70
C SER A 476 12.71 -7.31 28.83
N SER A 477 12.52 -6.64 29.95
CA SER A 477 12.98 -5.31 30.30
C SER A 477 14.45 -5.24 30.71
N GLU A 478 15.37 -5.92 30.01
CA GLU A 478 16.78 -6.01 30.45
C GLU A 478 17.84 -5.65 29.39
N ALA A 479 17.44 -5.17 28.21
CA ALA A 479 18.39 -4.80 27.15
C ALA A 479 18.81 -3.32 27.10
N GLU A 480 18.38 -2.46 28.03
CA GLU A 480 18.64 -1.01 27.99
C GLU A 480 19.82 -0.50 28.83
N THR A 481 20.64 -1.35 29.46
CA THR A 481 21.70 -0.87 30.39
C THR A 481 23.14 -1.20 30.00
N ARG A 482 23.47 -1.39 28.71
CA ARG A 482 24.87 -1.61 28.29
C ARG A 482 25.28 -0.86 27.03
N TYR A 483 25.07 0.45 27.01
CA TYR A 483 25.79 1.37 26.10
C TYR A 483 26.00 2.74 26.75
N ALA A 484 26.58 2.74 27.96
CA ALA A 484 27.09 3.96 28.59
C ALA A 484 28.18 3.59 29.60
N THR A 485 29.40 3.30 29.13
CA THR A 485 30.68 3.49 29.85
C THR A 485 31.85 2.93 29.03
N SER A 486 32.38 3.74 28.12
CA SER A 486 33.78 3.60 27.66
C SER A 486 34.32 4.89 27.05
N GLN A 487 34.23 5.99 27.80
CA GLN A 487 35.13 7.14 27.63
C GLN A 487 35.44 7.73 29.02
N SER A 488 36.49 7.22 29.66
CA SER A 488 37.33 7.93 30.64
C SER A 488 38.39 6.95 31.15
N SER A 489 39.53 6.92 30.45
CA SER A 489 40.90 6.57 30.90
C SER A 489 41.79 6.62 29.68
#